data_AF-A0A5C7ETA1-F1
#
_entry.id   AF-A0A5C7ETA1-F1
#
_cell.length_a   1.000
_cell.length_b   1.000
_cell.length_c   1.000
_cell.angle_alpha   90.00
_cell.angle_beta   90.00
_cell.angle_gamma   90.00
#
_symmetry.space_group_name_H-M   'P 1'
#
loop_
_entity.id
_entity.type
_entity.pdbx_description
1 polymer ?
#
loop_
_entity_poly.entity_id
_entity_poly.type
_entity_poly.pdbx_seq_one_letter_code
_entity_poly.pdbx_strand_id
1 'polypeptide(L)'
;MARLTTARDRKQGAAAIIGCVFLFTAFGVLVYGRFATSVGAFALYNRAAVGVGFMLFGVSLLCFTPLLYLQRMHRRHVDPADLARELKGIALGFLCYVVPFFLAMGALSSADSTGMFGLALMVAFGAIPFVYRRHRKKDPISYKHTGSAALILFCVAMAGFALVGGAFSCSEMLDDLEGGWKQERFAFYEAEINRPRGRGAALSPTTFEVSLYKDGESVRTGHVDARLSVNADEWPEVALVLDEPMAEVRWYPRTRTLVGAQDVDGPATAGDPIG
;
A
#
# COMPACT_ATOMS: atom_id res chain seq x y z
N MET A 1 20.07 15.17 -40.41
CA MET A 1 19.74 15.70 -39.07
C MET A 1 19.07 17.06 -39.23
N ALA A 2 18.11 17.37 -38.35
CA ALA A 2 17.36 18.62 -38.21
C ALA A 2 16.08 18.78 -39.06
N ARG A 3 15.04 19.31 -38.39
CA ARG A 3 13.69 19.70 -38.84
C ARG A 3 12.61 18.61 -38.81
N LEU A 4 12.04 18.40 -37.62
CA LEU A 4 10.59 18.31 -37.35
C LEU A 4 10.32 17.94 -35.88
N THR A 5 10.99 18.58 -34.92
CA THR A 5 10.50 18.56 -33.53
C THR A 5 9.34 19.54 -33.44
N THR A 6 8.15 19.08 -33.82
CA THR A 6 6.91 19.82 -33.64
C THR A 6 6.74 20.14 -32.15
N ALA A 7 6.13 21.30 -31.82
CA ALA A 7 5.90 21.73 -30.45
C ALA A 7 5.17 20.68 -29.58
N ARG A 8 4.47 19.72 -30.21
CA ARG A 8 3.83 18.56 -29.58
C ARG A 8 4.84 17.57 -28.98
N ASP A 9 5.94 17.26 -29.66
CA ASP A 9 7.00 16.39 -29.12
C ASP A 9 7.81 17.10 -28.01
N ARG A 10 7.97 18.43 -28.08
CA ARG A 10 8.58 19.22 -26.98
C ARG A 10 7.74 19.18 -25.71
N LYS A 11 6.41 19.33 -25.80
CA LYS A 11 5.50 19.22 -24.66
C LYS A 11 5.48 17.82 -24.05
N GLN A 12 5.56 16.79 -24.89
CA GLN A 12 5.68 15.40 -24.44
C GLN A 12 7.02 15.13 -23.74
N GLY A 13 8.12 15.66 -24.27
CA GLY A 13 9.43 15.57 -23.64
C GLY A 13 9.48 16.27 -22.28
N ALA A 14 8.88 17.47 -22.17
CA ALA A 14 8.80 18.18 -20.91
C ALA A 14 7.97 17.41 -19.85
N ALA A 15 6.81 16.87 -20.22
CA ALA A 15 6.00 16.05 -19.33
C ALA A 15 6.71 14.77 -18.87
N ALA A 16 7.50 14.14 -19.77
CA ALA A 16 8.30 12.97 -19.43
C ALA A 16 9.42 13.30 -18.44
N ILE A 17 10.12 14.43 -18.65
CA ILE A 17 11.17 14.90 -17.73
C ILE A 17 10.57 15.21 -16.36
N ILE A 18 9.45 15.93 -16.31
CA ILE A 18 8.73 16.24 -15.07
C ILE A 18 8.32 14.93 -14.36
N GLY A 19 7.74 13.97 -15.08
CA GLY A 19 7.40 12.66 -14.55
C GLY A 19 8.62 11.91 -13.99
N CYS A 20 9.75 11.93 -14.68
CA CYS A 20 11.01 11.33 -14.19
C CYS A 20 11.49 12.02 -12.91
N VAL A 21 11.48 13.36 -12.85
CA VAL A 21 11.87 14.12 -11.65
C VAL A 21 10.99 13.71 -10.48
N PHE A 22 9.67 13.70 -10.65
CA PHE A 22 8.76 13.23 -9.60
C PHE A 22 9.01 11.78 -9.21
N LEU A 23 9.29 10.89 -10.16
CA LEU A 23 9.58 9.48 -9.88
C LEU A 23 10.83 9.30 -9.02
N PHE A 24 11.94 9.95 -9.40
CA PHE A 24 13.21 9.83 -8.68
C PHE A 24 13.13 10.51 -7.30
N THR A 25 12.49 11.67 -7.22
CA THR A 25 12.24 12.34 -5.94
C THR A 25 11.35 11.47 -5.05
N ALA A 26 10.27 10.89 -5.58
CA ALA A 26 9.38 9.99 -4.84
C ALA A 26 10.15 8.80 -4.26
N PHE A 27 11.00 8.16 -5.08
CA PHE A 27 11.82 7.04 -4.64
C PHE A 27 12.81 7.46 -3.54
N GLY A 28 13.53 8.58 -3.73
CA GLY A 28 14.47 9.10 -2.73
C GLY A 28 13.78 9.41 -1.39
N VAL A 29 12.62 10.05 -1.44
CA VAL A 29 11.82 10.41 -0.27
C VAL A 29 11.26 9.16 0.44
N LEU A 30 10.80 8.15 -0.30
CA LEU A 30 10.32 6.88 0.27
C LEU A 30 11.42 6.10 0.98
N VAL A 31 12.61 6.02 0.36
CA VAL A 31 13.76 5.35 0.96
C VAL A 31 14.22 6.13 2.19
N TYR A 32 14.41 7.44 2.07
CA TYR A 32 14.79 8.28 3.20
C TYR A 32 13.80 8.16 4.36
N GLY A 33 12.51 8.35 4.13
CA GLY A 33 11.49 8.32 5.18
C GLY A 33 11.39 6.97 5.92
N ARG A 34 11.78 5.86 5.28
CA ARG A 34 11.82 4.55 5.94
C ARG A 34 13.05 4.34 6.81
N PHE A 35 14.21 4.86 6.41
CA PHE A 35 15.47 4.63 7.14
C PHE A 35 15.85 5.80 8.06
N ALA A 36 15.09 6.89 8.03
CA ALA A 36 15.27 8.01 8.94
C ALA A 36 14.78 7.67 10.36
N THR A 37 15.07 8.55 11.30
CA THR A 37 14.75 8.38 12.72
C THR A 37 13.24 8.20 12.94
N SER A 38 12.89 7.28 13.82
CA SER A 38 11.50 6.91 14.16
C SER A 38 11.08 7.36 15.58
N VAL A 39 12.03 7.88 16.35
CA VAL A 39 11.83 8.49 17.67
C VAL A 39 12.07 10.01 17.62
N GLY A 40 11.32 10.77 18.41
CA GLY A 40 11.40 12.24 18.50
C GLY A 40 10.32 12.97 17.70
N ALA A 41 10.15 14.26 17.93
CA ALA A 41 9.23 15.11 17.15
C ALA A 41 9.61 15.13 15.65
N PHE A 42 10.90 14.99 15.34
CA PHE A 42 11.36 14.89 13.95
C PHE A 42 10.88 13.61 13.24
N ALA A 43 10.62 12.53 13.98
CA ALA A 43 10.13 11.28 13.42
C ALA A 43 8.73 11.42 12.79
N LEU A 44 7.91 12.36 13.27
CA LEU A 44 6.61 12.65 12.66
C LEU A 44 6.78 13.10 11.19
N TYR A 45 7.76 13.97 10.93
CA TYR A 45 8.06 14.44 9.58
C TYR A 45 8.67 13.33 8.70
N ASN A 46 9.51 12.46 9.27
CA ASN A 46 10.06 11.31 8.55
C ASN A 46 8.97 10.32 8.13
N ARG A 47 7.95 10.09 8.96
CA ARG A 47 6.78 9.29 8.58
C ARG A 47 5.94 9.95 7.52
N ALA A 48 5.76 11.28 7.60
CA ALA A 48 5.06 12.04 6.57
C ALA A 48 5.77 11.97 5.21
N ALA A 49 7.11 11.87 5.20
CA ALA A 49 7.88 11.69 3.97
C ALA A 49 7.44 10.45 3.20
N VAL A 50 7.10 9.34 3.87
CA VAL A 50 6.56 8.15 3.20
C VAL A 50 5.25 8.46 2.46
N GLY A 51 4.32 9.18 3.09
CA GLY A 51 3.06 9.60 2.48
C GLY A 51 3.27 10.54 1.28
N VAL A 52 4.14 11.56 1.43
CA VAL A 52 4.51 12.48 0.36
C VAL A 52 5.16 11.73 -0.80
N GLY A 53 6.05 10.78 -0.52
CA GLY A 53 6.69 9.93 -1.52
C GLY A 53 5.66 9.15 -2.35
N PHE A 54 4.65 8.56 -1.72
CA PHE A 54 3.56 7.91 -2.44
C PHE A 54 2.74 8.88 -3.30
N MET A 55 2.45 10.08 -2.82
CA MET A 55 1.75 11.09 -3.62
C MET A 55 2.56 11.51 -4.86
N LEU A 56 3.85 11.79 -4.70
CA LEU A 56 4.75 12.14 -5.81
C LEU A 56 4.87 10.98 -6.82
N PHE A 57 4.91 9.74 -6.34
CA PHE A 57 4.87 8.55 -7.20
C PHE A 57 3.58 8.48 -8.01
N GLY A 58 2.42 8.74 -7.38
CA GLY A 58 1.13 8.81 -8.06
C GLY A 58 1.06 9.91 -9.12
N VAL A 59 1.55 11.12 -8.80
CA VAL A 59 1.64 12.24 -9.75
C VAL A 59 2.53 11.88 -10.95
N SER A 60 3.69 11.26 -10.70
CA SER A 60 4.58 10.75 -11.74
C SER A 60 3.87 9.79 -12.70
N LEU A 61 3.13 8.81 -12.17
CA LEU A 61 2.35 7.87 -12.98
C LEU A 61 1.27 8.57 -13.82
N LEU A 62 0.61 9.60 -13.27
CA LEU A 62 -0.35 10.42 -14.01
C LEU A 62 0.32 11.23 -15.12
N CYS A 63 1.58 11.68 -14.96
CA CYS A 63 2.34 12.32 -16.03
C CYS A 63 2.70 11.33 -17.15
N PHE A 64 3.02 10.08 -16.83
CA PHE A 64 3.34 9.06 -17.83
C PHE A 64 2.11 8.49 -18.55
N THR A 65 0.96 8.45 -17.90
CA THR A 65 -0.29 7.91 -18.44
C THR A 65 -0.69 8.50 -19.82
N PRO A 66 -0.78 9.84 -20.01
CA PRO A 66 -1.13 10.42 -21.30
C PRO A 66 -0.04 10.20 -22.36
N LEU A 67 1.24 10.08 -21.96
CA LEU A 67 2.34 9.77 -22.87
C LEU A 67 2.21 8.33 -23.41
N LEU A 68 1.93 7.38 -22.52
CA LEU A 68 1.72 5.98 -22.86
C LEU A 68 0.46 5.81 -23.73
N TYR A 69 -0.61 6.52 -23.41
CA TYR A 69 -1.82 6.59 -24.24
C TYR A 69 -1.52 7.12 -25.64
N LEU A 70 -0.82 8.25 -25.74
CA LEU A 70 -0.51 8.85 -27.03
C LEU A 70 0.42 7.96 -27.88
N GLN A 71 1.42 7.33 -27.27
CA GLN A 71 2.38 6.48 -27.98
C GLN A 71 1.78 5.13 -28.40
N ARG A 72 1.01 4.48 -27.53
CA ARG A 72 0.55 3.10 -27.78
C ARG A 72 -0.86 2.99 -28.34
N MET A 73 -1.74 3.93 -28.04
CA MET A 73 -3.15 3.88 -28.45
C MET A 73 -3.44 4.90 -29.57
N HIS A 74 -3.10 6.17 -29.36
CA HIS A 74 -3.45 7.23 -30.31
C HIS A 74 -2.65 7.15 -31.62
N ARG A 75 -1.32 7.01 -31.56
CA ARG A 75 -0.48 6.91 -32.77
C ARG A 75 -0.74 5.64 -33.58
N ARG A 76 -1.21 4.56 -32.95
CA ARG A 76 -1.60 3.31 -33.63
C ARG A 76 -3.00 3.37 -34.25
N HIS A 77 -3.72 4.50 -34.15
CA HIS A 77 -5.08 4.66 -34.65
C HIS A 77 -5.99 3.49 -34.22
N VAL A 78 -5.92 3.15 -32.93
CA VAL A 78 -6.72 2.05 -32.39
C VAL A 78 -8.19 2.46 -32.41
N ASP A 79 -9.01 1.68 -33.11
CA ASP A 79 -10.45 1.88 -33.15
C ASP A 79 -11.04 1.58 -31.76
N PRO A 80 -11.72 2.53 -31.09
CA PRO A 80 -12.30 2.32 -29.77
C PRO A 80 -13.30 1.15 -29.74
N ALA A 81 -13.98 0.87 -30.86
CA ALA A 81 -14.92 -0.24 -30.96
C ALA A 81 -14.23 -1.62 -30.86
N ASP A 82 -13.05 -1.76 -31.47
CA ASP A 82 -12.27 -2.99 -31.40
C ASP A 82 -11.64 -3.18 -30.01
N LEU A 83 -11.18 -2.10 -29.39
CA LEU A 83 -10.71 -2.15 -28.00
C LEU A 83 -11.83 -2.57 -27.04
N ALA A 84 -13.03 -2.00 -27.20
CA ALA A 84 -14.20 -2.36 -26.40
C ALA A 84 -14.59 -3.83 -26.61
N ARG A 85 -14.49 -4.34 -27.84
CA ARG A 85 -14.72 -5.76 -28.16
C ARG A 85 -13.69 -6.68 -27.51
N GLU A 86 -12.41 -6.30 -27.52
CA GLU A 86 -11.34 -7.03 -26.84
C GLU A 86 -11.55 -7.06 -25.31
N LEU A 87 -11.83 -5.91 -24.69
CA LEU A 87 -12.13 -5.77 -23.25
C LEU A 87 -13.38 -6.58 -22.84
N LYS A 88 -14.45 -6.49 -23.63
CA LYS A 88 -15.66 -7.32 -23.42
C LYS A 88 -15.34 -8.80 -23.52
N GLY A 89 -14.47 -9.20 -24.44
CA GLY A 89 -14.00 -10.57 -24.59
C GLY A 89 -13.25 -11.08 -23.35
N ILE A 90 -12.45 -10.21 -22.71
CA ILE A 90 -11.71 -10.53 -21.48
C ILE A 90 -12.62 -10.57 -20.27
N ALA A 91 -13.50 -9.59 -20.11
CA ALA A 91 -14.50 -9.57 -19.04
C ALA A 91 -15.39 -10.82 -19.10
N LEU A 92 -15.85 -11.18 -20.31
CA LEU A 92 -16.62 -12.40 -20.52
C LEU A 92 -15.78 -13.66 -20.22
N GLY A 93 -14.50 -13.68 -20.60
CA GLY A 93 -13.60 -14.78 -20.26
C GLY A 93 -13.42 -14.94 -18.75
N PHE A 94 -13.18 -13.84 -18.05
CA PHE A 94 -13.10 -13.82 -16.58
C PHE A 94 -14.40 -14.34 -15.95
N LEU A 95 -15.55 -13.85 -16.40
CA LEU A 95 -16.85 -14.31 -15.91
C LEU A 95 -17.13 -15.78 -16.24
N CYS A 96 -16.69 -16.29 -17.40
CA CYS A 96 -16.93 -17.69 -17.77
C CYS A 96 -15.94 -18.70 -17.18
N TYR A 97 -14.78 -18.24 -16.69
CA TYR A 97 -13.79 -19.11 -16.03
C TYR A 97 -13.80 -18.97 -14.52
N VAL A 98 -13.73 -17.75 -14.00
CA VAL A 98 -13.50 -17.49 -12.57
C VAL A 98 -14.79 -17.66 -11.77
N VAL A 99 -15.89 -17.07 -12.21
CA VAL A 99 -17.17 -17.15 -11.46
C VAL A 99 -17.70 -18.59 -11.39
N PRO A 100 -17.80 -19.35 -12.50
CA PRO A 100 -18.20 -20.76 -12.46
C PRO A 100 -17.24 -21.64 -11.66
N PHE A 101 -15.94 -21.34 -11.65
CA PHE A 101 -14.99 -22.07 -10.82
C PHE A 101 -15.31 -21.90 -9.33
N PHE A 102 -15.53 -20.67 -8.86
CA PHE A 102 -15.91 -20.43 -7.46
C PHE A 102 -17.27 -21.03 -7.12
N LEU A 103 -18.25 -20.94 -8.01
CA LEU A 103 -19.57 -21.55 -7.81
C LEU A 103 -19.50 -23.09 -7.80
N ALA A 104 -18.66 -23.69 -8.65
CA ALA A 104 -18.44 -25.14 -8.65
C ALA A 104 -17.71 -25.61 -7.39
N MET A 105 -16.69 -24.88 -6.93
CA MET A 105 -16.01 -25.16 -5.66
C MET A 105 -16.93 -24.99 -4.45
N GLY A 106 -17.77 -23.96 -4.45
CA GLY A 106 -18.79 -23.74 -3.41
C GLY A 106 -19.84 -24.85 -3.40
N ALA A 107 -20.30 -25.29 -4.58
CA ALA A 107 -21.24 -26.40 -4.71
C ALA A 107 -20.62 -27.76 -4.32
N LEU A 108 -19.33 -27.95 -4.59
CA LEU A 108 -18.58 -29.13 -4.14
C LEU A 108 -18.45 -29.14 -2.61
N SER A 109 -18.16 -27.98 -2.01
CA SER A 109 -18.06 -27.84 -0.55
C SER A 109 -19.40 -28.03 0.16
N SER A 110 -20.53 -27.78 -0.49
CA SER A 110 -21.86 -28.00 0.07
C SER A 110 -22.47 -29.35 -0.32
N ALA A 111 -21.74 -30.19 -1.07
CA ALA A 111 -22.24 -31.48 -1.55
C ALA A 111 -22.56 -32.45 -0.40
N ASP A 112 -21.86 -32.36 0.74
CA ASP A 112 -22.14 -33.19 1.91
C ASP A 112 -23.49 -32.87 2.57
N SER A 113 -23.98 -31.63 2.45
CA SER A 113 -25.27 -31.19 3.02
C SER A 113 -26.42 -31.18 2.01
N THR A 114 -26.14 -30.98 0.72
CA THR A 114 -27.13 -30.89 -0.37
C THR A 114 -27.18 -32.16 -1.24
N GLY A 115 -26.28 -33.11 -1.01
CA GLY A 115 -26.22 -34.39 -1.70
C GLY A 115 -26.11 -34.24 -3.22
N MET A 116 -27.00 -34.94 -3.93
CA MET A 116 -27.00 -35.03 -5.40
C MET A 116 -27.24 -33.67 -6.09
N PHE A 117 -27.86 -32.71 -5.41
CA PHE A 117 -28.08 -31.36 -5.95
C PHE A 117 -26.79 -30.53 -6.01
N GLY A 118 -25.93 -30.63 -4.99
CA GLY A 118 -24.61 -29.97 -4.98
C GLY A 118 -23.68 -30.52 -6.07
N LEU A 119 -23.70 -31.84 -6.28
CA LEU A 119 -22.99 -32.50 -7.39
C LEU A 119 -23.51 -32.05 -8.77
N ALA A 120 -24.83 -31.93 -8.95
CA ALA A 120 -25.41 -31.45 -10.20
C ALA A 120 -25.02 -29.99 -10.50
N LEU A 121 -25.01 -29.12 -9.49
CA LEU A 121 -24.55 -27.72 -9.60
C LEU A 121 -23.06 -27.63 -9.93
N MET A 122 -22.22 -28.45 -9.29
CA MET A 122 -20.79 -28.51 -9.60
C MET A 122 -20.56 -28.87 -11.07
N VAL A 123 -21.26 -29.89 -11.59
CA VAL A 123 -21.16 -30.29 -13.00
C VAL A 123 -21.68 -29.20 -13.93
N ALA A 124 -22.81 -28.57 -13.59
CA ALA A 124 -23.39 -27.48 -14.38
C ALA A 124 -22.44 -26.28 -14.49
N PHE A 125 -21.87 -25.82 -13.38
CA PHE A 125 -20.90 -24.72 -13.39
C PHE A 125 -19.56 -25.13 -14.01
N GLY A 126 -19.11 -26.37 -13.76
CA GLY A 126 -17.91 -26.94 -14.37
C GLY A 126 -17.99 -27.06 -15.90
N ALA A 127 -19.19 -27.19 -16.47
CA ALA A 127 -19.40 -27.25 -17.92
C ALA A 127 -19.26 -25.88 -18.61
N ILE A 128 -19.47 -24.77 -17.90
CA ILE A 128 -19.45 -23.40 -18.46
C ILE A 128 -18.09 -23.07 -19.11
N PRO A 129 -16.92 -23.33 -18.46
CA PRO A 129 -15.60 -23.20 -19.08
C PRO A 129 -15.43 -23.97 -20.40
N PHE A 130 -16.01 -25.17 -20.51
CA PHE A 130 -15.90 -26.02 -21.70
C PHE A 130 -16.77 -25.50 -22.85
N VAL A 131 -18.00 -25.08 -22.55
CA VAL A 131 -18.89 -24.44 -23.52
C VAL A 131 -18.29 -23.13 -24.02
N TYR A 132 -17.76 -22.32 -23.10
CA TYR A 132 -17.06 -21.08 -23.45
C TYR A 132 -15.84 -21.34 -24.33
N ARG A 133 -15.01 -22.35 -24.01
CA ARG A 133 -13.89 -22.77 -24.86
C ARG A 133 -14.34 -23.17 -26.27
N ARG A 134 -15.48 -23.85 -26.40
CA ARG A 134 -16.05 -24.24 -27.70
C ARG A 134 -16.59 -23.04 -28.48
N HIS A 135 -17.25 -22.09 -27.81
CA HIS A 135 -17.66 -20.83 -28.41
C HIS A 135 -16.44 -20.03 -28.91
N ARG A 136 -15.39 -19.93 -28.11
CA ARG A 136 -14.13 -19.26 -28.48
C ARG A 136 -13.37 -19.88 -29.65
N LYS A 137 -13.52 -21.19 -29.88
CA LYS A 137 -12.97 -21.83 -31.08
C LYS A 137 -13.74 -21.46 -32.35
N LYS A 138 -15.02 -21.13 -32.25
CA LYS A 138 -15.84 -20.68 -33.38
C LYS A 138 -15.65 -19.19 -33.68
N ASP A 139 -15.57 -18.38 -32.62
CA ASP A 139 -15.40 -16.92 -32.70
C ASP A 139 -14.10 -16.47 -32.00
N PRO A 140 -12.93 -16.64 -32.63
CA PRO A 140 -11.66 -16.21 -32.05
C PRO A 140 -11.55 -14.68 -32.03
N ILE A 141 -11.18 -14.12 -30.88
CA ILE A 141 -10.81 -12.70 -30.76
C ILE A 141 -9.29 -12.59 -30.81
N SER A 142 -8.76 -11.75 -31.70
CA SER A 142 -7.35 -11.38 -31.72
C SER A 142 -7.14 -10.23 -30.73
N TYR A 143 -6.28 -10.41 -29.74
CA TYR A 143 -5.93 -9.36 -28.77
C TYR A 143 -4.72 -8.59 -29.26
N LYS A 144 -4.96 -7.49 -29.98
CA LYS A 144 -3.88 -6.65 -30.54
C LYS A 144 -3.62 -5.43 -29.66
N HIS A 145 -4.64 -4.95 -28.93
CA HIS A 145 -4.58 -3.65 -28.26
C HIS A 145 -4.71 -3.75 -26.74
N THR A 146 -5.24 -4.87 -26.24
CA THR A 146 -5.44 -5.14 -24.82
C THR A 146 -4.18 -4.89 -23.98
N GLY A 147 -3.02 -5.39 -24.40
CA GLY A 147 -1.79 -5.23 -23.61
C GLY A 147 -1.38 -3.77 -23.42
N SER A 148 -1.72 -2.89 -24.36
CA SER A 148 -1.46 -1.45 -24.24
C SER A 148 -2.49 -0.76 -23.35
N ALA A 149 -3.76 -1.13 -23.47
CA ALA A 149 -4.82 -0.59 -22.61
C ALA A 149 -4.69 -1.06 -21.15
N ALA A 150 -4.31 -2.32 -20.92
CA ALA A 150 -4.05 -2.87 -19.60
C ALA A 150 -2.91 -2.12 -18.89
N LEU A 151 -1.85 -1.74 -19.61
CA LEU A 151 -0.75 -0.97 -19.04
C LEU A 151 -1.19 0.44 -18.64
N ILE A 152 -2.01 1.11 -19.46
CA ILE A 152 -2.54 2.44 -19.14
C ILE A 152 -3.48 2.35 -17.92
N LEU A 153 -4.38 1.37 -17.90
CA LEU A 153 -5.27 1.12 -16.76
C LEU A 153 -4.48 0.83 -15.49
N PHE A 154 -3.42 0.02 -15.59
CA PHE A 154 -2.51 -0.25 -14.48
C PHE A 154 -1.84 1.02 -13.96
N CYS A 155 -1.33 1.88 -14.84
CA CYS A 155 -0.73 3.16 -14.43
C CYS A 155 -1.75 4.05 -13.70
N VAL A 156 -2.99 4.16 -14.22
CA VAL A 156 -4.06 4.95 -13.59
C VAL A 156 -4.46 4.36 -12.23
N ALA A 157 -4.65 3.05 -12.15
CA ALA A 157 -5.01 2.37 -10.92
C ALA A 157 -3.92 2.53 -9.85
N MET A 158 -2.66 2.27 -10.20
CA MET A 158 -1.51 2.45 -9.31
C MET A 158 -1.36 3.91 -8.87
N ALA A 159 -1.60 4.87 -9.77
CA ALA A 159 -1.58 6.29 -9.40
C ALA A 159 -2.67 6.61 -8.38
N GLY A 160 -3.89 6.11 -8.59
CA GLY A 160 -5.00 6.26 -7.64
C GLY A 160 -4.66 5.67 -6.26
N PHE A 161 -4.17 4.43 -6.22
CA PHE A 161 -3.75 3.80 -4.97
C PHE A 161 -2.65 4.57 -4.25
N ALA A 162 -1.64 5.04 -4.99
CA ALA A 162 -0.53 5.80 -4.41
C ALA A 162 -0.99 7.17 -3.86
N LEU A 163 -1.88 7.87 -4.57
CA LEU A 163 -2.43 9.13 -4.11
C LEU A 163 -3.32 8.96 -2.88
N VAL A 164 -4.22 7.98 -2.87
CA VAL A 164 -5.11 7.71 -1.74
C VAL A 164 -4.32 7.25 -0.52
N GLY A 165 -3.39 6.30 -0.69
CA GLY A 165 -2.54 5.82 0.39
C GLY A 165 -1.64 6.92 0.96
N GLY A 166 -1.01 7.71 0.08
CA GLY A 166 -0.20 8.85 0.49
C GLY A 166 -1.01 9.93 1.21
N ALA A 167 -2.20 10.27 0.71
CA ALA A 167 -3.09 11.24 1.33
C ALA A 167 -3.54 10.78 2.73
N PHE A 168 -3.86 9.50 2.90
CA PHE A 168 -4.23 8.93 4.20
C PHE A 168 -3.08 9.02 5.21
N SER A 169 -1.85 8.65 4.80
CA SER A 169 -0.68 8.79 5.68
C SER A 169 -0.39 10.25 6.05
N CYS A 170 -0.59 11.19 5.13
CA CYS A 170 -0.43 12.61 5.44
C CYS A 170 -1.58 13.16 6.30
N SER A 171 -2.82 12.66 6.17
CA SER A 171 -3.91 13.08 7.05
C SER A 171 -3.70 12.62 8.48
N GLU A 172 -3.17 11.41 8.71
CA GLU A 172 -2.82 10.97 10.07
C GLU A 172 -1.78 11.89 10.72
N MET A 173 -0.81 12.36 9.94
CA MET A 173 0.19 13.33 10.40
C MET A 173 -0.42 14.70 10.69
N LEU A 174 -1.32 15.19 9.83
CA LEU A 174 -2.02 16.47 10.05
C LEU A 174 -2.91 16.40 11.30
N ASP A 175 -3.64 15.30 11.48
CA ASP A 175 -4.46 15.06 12.67
C ASP A 175 -3.60 15.07 13.95
N ASP A 176 -2.39 14.51 13.90
CA ASP A 176 -1.45 14.52 15.04
C ASP A 176 -0.80 15.90 15.25
N LEU A 177 -0.59 16.69 14.20
CA LEU A 177 -0.14 18.08 14.33
C LEU A 177 -1.21 18.99 14.93
N GLU A 178 -2.47 18.79 14.56
CA GLU A 178 -3.62 19.55 15.07
C GLU A 178 -4.04 19.10 16.47
N GLY A 179 -4.08 17.79 16.70
CA GLY A 179 -4.47 17.18 17.98
C GLY A 179 -3.37 17.21 19.03
N GLY A 180 -2.11 17.39 18.61
CA GLY A 180 -0.95 17.34 19.48
C GLY A 180 -0.59 15.94 19.94
N TRP A 181 0.50 15.85 20.70
CA TRP A 181 0.94 14.61 21.33
C TRP A 181 0.16 14.34 22.62
N LYS A 182 0.07 13.06 23.01
CA LYS A 182 -0.40 12.62 24.32
C LYS A 182 0.78 12.23 25.20
N GLN A 183 0.62 12.38 26.52
CA GLN A 183 1.62 12.01 27.51
C GLN A 183 0.90 11.30 28.65
N GLU A 184 1.27 10.05 28.89
CA GLU A 184 0.67 9.19 29.92
C GLU A 184 1.71 8.23 30.49
N ARG A 185 1.40 7.60 31.63
CA ARG A 185 2.28 6.63 32.30
C ARG A 185 1.82 5.21 32.02
N PHE A 186 2.79 4.33 31.78
CA PHE A 186 2.57 2.93 31.47
C PHE A 186 3.45 2.06 32.38
N ALA A 187 2.89 0.96 32.86
CA ALA A 187 3.57 0.02 33.75
C ALA A 187 4.02 -1.25 33.02
N PHE A 188 3.41 -1.56 31.86
CA PHE A 188 3.76 -2.76 31.11
C PHE A 188 3.81 -2.47 29.60
N TYR A 189 4.64 -3.23 28.91
CA TYR A 189 4.71 -3.20 27.45
C TYR A 189 4.86 -4.61 26.87
N GLU A 190 4.41 -4.77 25.63
CA GLU A 190 4.66 -5.94 24.80
C GLU A 190 5.25 -5.48 23.46
N ALA A 191 6.41 -6.01 23.09
CA ALA A 191 7.10 -5.63 21.86
C ALA A 191 7.13 -6.80 20.86
N GLU A 192 6.55 -6.58 19.68
CA GLU A 192 6.58 -7.53 18.57
C GLU A 192 7.59 -7.07 17.51
N ILE A 193 8.54 -7.94 17.15
CA ILE A 193 9.53 -7.64 16.12
C ILE A 193 9.00 -7.96 14.72
N ASN A 194 8.81 -6.92 13.92
CA ASN A 194 8.51 -7.05 12.49
C ASN A 194 9.80 -7.06 11.68
N ARG A 195 10.30 -8.27 11.40
CA ARG A 195 11.49 -8.48 10.55
C ARG A 195 11.07 -8.81 9.11
N PRO A 196 11.27 -7.90 8.14
CA PRO A 196 10.91 -8.17 6.75
C PRO A 196 11.77 -9.31 6.19
N ARG A 197 11.13 -10.22 5.43
CA ARG A 197 11.78 -11.40 4.83
C ARG A 197 11.65 -11.38 3.30
N GLY A 198 12.59 -12.02 2.62
CA GLY A 198 12.59 -12.19 1.16
C GLY A 198 13.20 -11.01 0.40
N ARG A 199 12.88 -10.92 -0.90
CA ARG A 199 13.57 -10.01 -1.86
C ARG A 199 13.40 -8.52 -1.57
N GLY A 200 12.37 -8.13 -0.81
CA GLY A 200 12.11 -6.75 -0.41
C GLY A 200 12.73 -6.33 0.91
N ALA A 201 13.40 -7.24 1.64
CA ALA A 201 13.89 -6.97 2.98
C ALA A 201 14.92 -5.83 3.05
N ALA A 202 15.68 -5.59 1.98
CA ALA A 202 16.65 -4.49 1.92
C ALA A 202 16.02 -3.09 1.83
N LEU A 203 14.72 -2.98 1.51
CA LEU A 203 14.01 -1.71 1.32
C LEU A 203 13.00 -1.40 2.44
N SER A 204 12.95 -2.25 3.45
CA SER A 204 12.11 -2.09 4.63
C SER A 204 12.98 -2.31 5.86
N PRO A 205 13.05 -1.35 6.79
CA PRO A 205 13.77 -1.56 8.05
C PRO A 205 13.08 -2.64 8.88
N THR A 206 13.82 -3.22 9.81
CA THR A 206 13.19 -4.00 10.90
C THR A 206 12.59 -3.01 11.89
N THR A 207 11.33 -3.22 12.27
CA THR A 207 10.63 -2.36 13.24
C THR A 207 10.11 -3.18 14.41
N PHE A 208 9.97 -2.55 15.56
CA PHE A 208 9.29 -3.05 16.74
C PHE A 208 7.93 -2.37 16.85
N GLU A 209 6.86 -3.15 16.85
CA GLU A 209 5.52 -2.67 17.21
C GLU A 209 5.34 -2.90 18.70
N VAL A 210 5.14 -1.82 19.44
CA VAL A 210 5.08 -1.84 20.91
C VAL A 210 3.66 -1.53 21.34
N SER A 211 3.07 -2.44 22.11
CA SER A 211 1.79 -2.24 22.79
C SER A 211 2.07 -1.84 24.23
N LEU A 212 1.49 -0.72 24.68
CA LEU A 212 1.65 -0.19 26.03
C LEU A 212 0.36 -0.39 26.82
N TYR A 213 0.52 -0.70 28.11
CA TYR A 213 -0.56 -0.97 29.05
C TYR A 213 -0.37 -0.16 30.33
N LYS A 214 -1.42 0.52 30.76
CA LYS A 214 -1.39 1.38 31.96
C LYS A 214 -1.22 0.58 33.25
N ASP A 215 -1.88 -0.56 33.32
CA ASP A 215 -1.95 -1.39 34.52
C ASP A 215 -2.08 -2.89 34.19
N GLY A 216 -2.02 -3.70 35.25
CA GLY A 216 -2.14 -5.17 35.13
C GLY A 216 -3.53 -5.64 34.72
N GLU A 217 -4.57 -4.81 34.87
CA GLU A 217 -5.92 -5.14 34.39
C GLU A 217 -6.01 -5.03 32.86
N SER A 218 -5.38 -4.01 32.28
CA SER A 218 -5.27 -3.78 30.85
C SER A 218 -4.50 -4.93 30.17
N VAL A 219 -3.42 -5.40 30.79
CA VAL A 219 -2.70 -6.61 30.37
C VAL A 219 -3.60 -7.84 30.43
N ARG A 220 -4.28 -8.07 31.55
CA ARG A 220 -5.12 -9.27 31.75
C ARG A 220 -6.30 -9.33 30.77
N THR A 221 -6.86 -8.17 30.42
CA THR A 221 -7.97 -8.05 29.46
C THR A 221 -7.50 -7.96 28.00
N GLY A 222 -6.19 -7.82 27.77
CA GLY A 222 -5.61 -7.61 26.43
C GLY A 222 -5.98 -6.24 25.83
N HIS A 223 -6.40 -5.28 26.66
CA HIS A 223 -6.74 -3.94 26.20
C HIS A 223 -5.47 -3.12 26.00
N VAL A 224 -5.13 -2.81 24.75
CA VAL A 224 -3.94 -2.01 24.43
C VAL A 224 -4.29 -0.52 24.53
N ASP A 225 -3.68 0.18 25.49
CA ASP A 225 -3.93 1.60 25.76
C ASP A 225 -3.23 2.50 24.74
N ALA A 226 -2.02 2.15 24.32
CA ALA A 226 -1.27 2.86 23.29
C ALA A 226 -0.45 1.91 22.42
N ARG A 227 -0.21 2.32 21.17
CA ARG A 227 0.66 1.60 20.24
C ARG A 227 1.73 2.52 19.69
N LEU A 228 2.95 2.02 19.65
CA LEU A 228 4.10 2.68 19.06
C LEU A 228 4.72 1.80 17.98
N SER A 229 5.38 2.41 17.02
CA SER A 229 6.26 1.73 16.08
C SER A 229 7.64 2.35 16.22
N VAL A 230 8.70 1.54 16.34
CA VAL A 230 10.08 2.01 16.55
C VAL A 230 11.02 1.23 15.64
N ASN A 231 11.96 1.89 14.99
CA ASN A 231 13.00 1.25 14.19
C ASN A 231 13.93 0.43 15.07
N ALA A 232 14.39 -0.71 14.57
CA ALA A 232 15.26 -1.60 15.33
C ALA A 232 16.56 -0.95 15.81
N ASP A 233 17.07 0.05 15.09
CA ASP A 233 18.30 0.77 15.45
C ASP A 233 18.11 1.67 16.69
N GLU A 234 16.89 2.13 16.95
CA GLU A 234 16.53 3.01 18.08
C GLU A 234 15.88 2.24 19.24
N TRP A 235 15.51 0.97 19.01
CA TRP A 235 14.86 0.12 20.01
C TRP A 235 15.66 -0.05 21.31
N PRO A 236 16.99 -0.26 21.31
CA PRO A 236 17.73 -0.47 22.56
C PRO A 236 17.58 0.67 23.57
N GLU A 237 17.52 1.92 23.11
CA GLU A 237 17.33 3.08 23.97
C GLU A 237 15.90 3.17 24.51
N VAL A 238 14.90 2.87 23.68
CA VAL A 238 13.49 2.86 24.09
C VAL A 238 13.21 1.71 25.07
N ALA A 239 13.77 0.52 24.83
CA ALA A 239 13.60 -0.65 25.69
C ALA A 239 14.15 -0.39 27.10
N LEU A 240 15.30 0.27 27.22
CA LEU A 240 15.88 0.62 28.52
C LEU A 240 14.94 1.46 29.38
N VAL A 241 14.15 2.35 28.77
CA VAL A 241 13.16 3.16 29.51
C VAL A 241 11.91 2.37 29.82
N LEU A 242 11.43 1.53 28.89
CA LEU A 242 10.21 0.75 29.06
C LEU A 242 10.38 -0.47 29.99
N ASP A 243 11.61 -0.94 30.19
CA ASP A 243 11.97 -2.00 31.14
C ASP A 243 11.88 -1.54 32.61
N GLU A 244 11.84 -0.23 32.85
CA GLU A 244 11.65 0.33 34.19
C GLU A 244 10.21 0.13 34.68
N PRO A 245 9.98 0.10 36.02
CA PRO A 245 8.68 -0.25 36.59
C PRO A 245 7.51 0.65 36.15
N MET A 246 7.81 1.91 35.82
CA MET A 246 6.83 2.85 35.32
C MET A 246 7.49 3.87 34.40
N ALA A 247 7.08 3.88 33.13
CA ALA A 247 7.58 4.80 32.13
C ALA A 247 6.53 5.86 31.79
N GLU A 248 6.95 7.13 31.77
CA GLU A 248 6.18 8.23 31.21
C GLU A 248 6.49 8.37 29.73
N VAL A 249 5.47 8.21 28.89
CA VAL A 249 5.62 8.13 27.44
C VAL A 249 4.83 9.24 26.78
N ARG A 250 5.49 9.97 25.87
CA ARG A 250 4.90 10.99 25.01
C ARG A 250 4.85 10.50 23.57
N TRP A 251 3.67 10.48 22.95
CA TRP A 251 3.51 9.96 21.59
C TRP A 251 2.40 10.64 20.78
N TYR A 252 2.47 10.47 19.48
CA TYR A 252 1.44 10.86 18.52
C TYR A 252 0.48 9.69 18.25
N PRO A 253 -0.82 9.80 18.62
CA PRO A 253 -1.73 8.65 18.60
C PRO A 253 -2.09 8.10 17.21
N ARG A 254 -2.22 8.95 16.18
CA ARG A 254 -2.65 8.50 14.84
C ARG A 254 -1.49 7.80 14.14
N THR A 255 -0.36 8.49 14.07
CA THR A 255 0.86 8.00 13.43
C THR A 255 1.60 6.97 14.27
N ARG A 256 1.30 6.83 15.57
CA ARG A 256 1.96 5.91 16.52
C ARG A 256 3.44 6.21 16.72
N THR A 257 3.78 7.50 16.68
CA THR A 257 5.17 7.96 16.71
C THR A 257 5.57 8.29 18.14
N LEU A 258 6.66 7.68 18.63
CA LEU A 258 7.23 8.01 19.92
C LEU A 258 7.92 9.38 19.82
N VAL A 259 7.50 10.33 20.66
CA VAL A 259 8.14 11.66 20.75
C VAL A 259 9.22 11.64 21.82
N GLY A 260 8.90 11.07 22.98
CA GLY A 260 9.85 10.88 24.07
C GLY A 260 9.36 9.82 25.05
N ALA A 261 10.27 9.26 25.83
CA ALA A 261 9.97 8.43 26.99
C ALA A 261 10.95 8.74 28.12
N GLN A 262 10.47 8.68 29.35
CA GLN A 262 11.28 8.89 30.54
C GLN A 262 10.84 7.93 31.66
N ASP A 263 11.79 7.38 32.39
CA ASP A 263 11.52 6.69 33.64
C ASP A 263 11.07 7.68 34.71
N VAL A 264 9.99 7.35 35.42
CA VAL A 264 9.44 8.22 36.47
C VAL A 264 10.38 8.34 37.66
N ASP A 265 11.11 7.28 38.01
CA ASP A 265 11.91 7.21 39.24
C ASP A 265 13.43 7.28 38.99
N GLY A 266 13.85 7.28 37.72
CA GLY A 266 15.25 7.20 37.32
C GLY A 266 15.65 8.15 36.19
N PRO A 267 16.93 8.11 35.79
CA PRO A 267 17.50 9.02 34.80
C PRO A 267 17.30 8.55 33.35
N ALA A 268 16.68 7.40 33.12
CA ALA A 268 16.55 6.81 31.79
C ALA A 268 15.58 7.65 30.93
N THR A 269 16.03 8.05 29.75
CA THR A 269 15.25 8.84 28.79
C THR A 269 15.51 8.35 27.38
N ALA A 270 14.51 8.44 26.51
CA ALA A 270 14.64 8.17 25.09
C ALA A 270 13.90 9.26 24.28
N GLY A 271 14.50 9.72 23.19
CA GLY A 271 13.91 10.73 22.31
C GLY A 271 13.95 12.16 22.89
N ASP A 272 12.91 12.95 22.61
CA ASP A 272 12.86 14.33 23.06
C ASP A 272 12.60 14.41 24.58
N PRO A 273 13.21 15.37 25.29
CA PRO A 273 13.04 15.51 26.73
C PRO A 273 11.57 15.76 27.11
N ILE A 274 11.13 15.03 28.13
CA ILE A 274 9.82 15.18 28.75
C ILE A 274 9.98 16.02 30.03
N GLY A 275 9.00 16.88 30.29
CA GLY A 275 8.92 17.77 31.44
C GLY A 275 7.48 18.15 31.71
#